data_AF-A0A228I8B0-F1
#
_entry.id   AF-A0A228I8B0-F1
#
_cell.length_a   1.000
_cell.length_b   1.000
_cell.length_c   1.000
_cell.angle_alpha   90.00
_cell.angle_beta   90.00
_cell.angle_gamma   90.00
#
_symmetry.space_group_name_H-M   'P 1'
#
loop_
_entity.id
_entity.type
_entity.pdbx_description
1 polymer ?
#
loop_
_entity_poly.entity_id
_entity_poly.type
_entity_poly.pdbx_seq_one_letter_code
_entity_poly.pdbx_strand_id
1 'polypeptide(L)'
;MNFADWIDTGATPPQRLPNGLDAAIAYVSDVLGQVVYLRWTLTLVKRRFPSLADAKVAKPAVMRLLLDQSTAVEYWDRGRARVVSVDDAPASEAVLTRVLHAHGRRFKFGEVALLAITSGEWFRESAPLVGGVPLALRPWFARAGRFAAVASATNTLGVGDDAQATALFLRDRASRSPHTARAYLTEIRRLAAWCIAHELGPLSDLTRHDLLEYKRMLHRPSQDVADDAQPEGRLSEATQARALAVVASLFQYWTETGYLTANPAAGLVRGQRRHAGFAPTRMLSAAQLGACDAEVDAVDRDVEPLIAARRRAIWSLYRFAGVRLVELAWSDARQLPVLDVDSNGCWTLHVCGKGQKPRAIPLPAGCVSRLQTYRRLRGLPEQPEPSEHVALVHGLKGGTLQSSGLYDEVKAIFRAAAARLDPTDPPSAATLRRASPHWLRHAYARTLVVDRQVPLPAAQALLGHASIQTTAGYAKTDLSQLRAFVDRAFDTD
;
A
#
# COMPACT_ATOMS: atom_id res chain seq x y z
N MET A 1 53.32 -6.97 5.32
CA MET A 1 52.17 -7.71 4.74
C MET A 1 51.07 -6.69 4.44
N ASN A 2 50.30 -6.80 3.35
CA ASN A 2 49.15 -5.90 3.16
C ASN A 2 47.92 -6.50 3.84
N PHE A 3 47.46 -5.88 4.94
CA PHE A 3 46.32 -6.39 5.71
C PHE A 3 44.98 -6.25 4.98
N ALA A 4 44.93 -5.41 3.96
CA ALA A 4 43.77 -5.25 3.08
C ALA A 4 43.43 -6.52 2.28
N ASP A 5 44.36 -7.49 2.21
CA ASP A 5 44.18 -8.77 1.53
C ASP A 5 43.50 -9.83 2.41
N TRP A 6 43.22 -9.47 3.68
CA TRP A 6 42.42 -10.28 4.60
C TRP A 6 40.97 -9.83 4.59
N ILE A 7 40.05 -10.81 4.59
CA ILE A 7 38.60 -10.61 4.55
C ILE A 7 37.97 -11.21 5.81
N ASP A 8 37.17 -10.41 6.53
CA ASP A 8 36.28 -10.88 7.60
C ASP A 8 34.98 -11.41 7.00
N THR A 9 34.85 -12.74 6.92
CA THR A 9 33.65 -13.43 6.46
C THR A 9 32.58 -13.58 7.54
N GLY A 10 32.87 -13.18 8.78
CA GLY A 10 31.90 -13.14 9.88
C GLY A 10 31.09 -11.85 9.95
N ALA A 11 31.50 -10.80 9.23
CA ALA A 11 30.71 -9.59 9.03
C ALA A 11 29.63 -9.83 7.97
N THR A 12 28.47 -9.18 8.10
CA THR A 12 27.40 -9.21 7.08
C THR A 12 27.14 -7.78 6.59
N PRO A 13 27.56 -7.43 5.36
CA PRO A 13 28.27 -8.28 4.42
C PRO A 13 29.76 -8.54 4.77
N PRO A 14 30.39 -9.58 4.21
CA PRO A 14 31.83 -9.80 4.34
C PRO A 14 32.63 -8.58 3.88
N GLN A 15 33.65 -8.19 4.64
CA GLN A 15 34.43 -6.98 4.36
C GLN A 15 35.94 -7.18 4.51
N ARG A 16 36.73 -6.41 3.76
CA ARG A 16 38.19 -6.38 3.91
C ARG A 16 38.59 -5.69 5.21
N LEU A 17 39.71 -6.09 5.78
CA LEU A 17 40.28 -5.39 6.92
C LEU A 17 40.72 -3.97 6.53
N PRO A 18 40.65 -2.98 7.45
CA PRO A 18 41.11 -1.62 7.19
C PRO A 18 42.58 -1.56 6.74
N ASN A 19 42.88 -0.60 5.88
CA ASN A 19 44.26 -0.29 5.48
C ASN A 19 45.04 0.27 6.69
N GLY A 20 46.24 -0.27 6.93
CA GLY A 20 47.13 0.16 8.01
C GLY A 20 47.05 -0.73 9.25
N LEU A 21 48.22 -0.96 9.87
CA LEU A 21 48.40 -1.94 10.95
C LEU A 21 47.54 -1.62 12.19
N ASP A 22 47.56 -0.37 12.66
CA ASP A 22 46.82 0.02 13.88
C ASP A 22 45.31 -0.04 13.67
N ALA A 23 44.82 0.33 12.48
CA ALA A 23 43.40 0.25 12.13
C ALA A 23 42.92 -1.21 12.04
N ALA A 24 43.74 -2.09 11.45
CA ALA A 24 43.46 -3.52 11.41
C ALA A 24 43.45 -4.16 12.80
N ILE A 25 44.41 -3.81 13.68
CA ILE A 25 44.45 -4.27 15.07
C ILE A 25 43.19 -3.83 15.84
N ALA A 26 42.78 -2.57 15.69
CA ALA A 26 41.59 -2.03 16.34
C ALA A 26 40.32 -2.77 15.87
N TYR A 27 40.15 -2.93 14.56
CA TYR A 27 39.03 -3.64 13.97
C TYR A 27 38.93 -5.09 14.48
N VAL A 28 40.02 -5.86 14.38
CA VAL A 28 40.03 -7.27 14.80
C VAL A 28 39.81 -7.40 16.30
N SER A 29 40.32 -6.46 17.11
CA SER A 29 40.10 -6.47 18.56
C SER A 29 38.63 -6.27 18.92
N ASP A 30 37.96 -5.33 18.25
CA ASP A 30 36.55 -5.03 18.46
C ASP A 30 35.67 -6.21 18.07
N VAL A 31 35.91 -6.72 16.86
CA VAL A 31 35.13 -7.80 16.25
C VAL A 31 35.24 -9.13 16.98
N LEU A 32 36.40 -9.42 17.57
CA LEU A 32 36.62 -10.62 18.38
C LEU A 32 36.32 -10.39 19.87
N GLY A 33 36.05 -9.15 20.29
CA GLY A 33 35.82 -8.80 21.69
C GLY A 33 37.04 -9.04 22.59
N GLN A 34 38.27 -9.02 22.05
CA GLN A 34 39.51 -9.32 22.77
C GLN A 34 40.63 -8.38 22.36
N VAL A 35 41.58 -8.11 23.26
CA VAL A 35 42.74 -7.25 22.94
C VAL A 35 43.71 -8.02 22.05
N VAL A 36 43.89 -7.58 20.79
CA VAL A 36 44.89 -8.16 19.88
C VAL A 36 46.28 -7.62 20.20
N TYR A 37 46.42 -6.29 20.25
CA TYR A 37 47.67 -5.61 20.60
C TYR A 37 47.38 -4.18 21.06
N LEU A 38 47.83 -3.80 22.25
CA LEU A 38 47.59 -2.48 22.82
C LEU A 38 48.82 -2.00 23.59
N ARG A 39 49.24 -0.77 23.31
CA ARG A 39 50.30 -0.09 24.08
C ARG A 39 49.67 0.77 25.15
N TRP A 40 49.91 0.41 26.40
CA TRP A 40 49.47 1.14 27.57
C TRP A 40 50.46 2.24 27.94
N THR A 41 49.93 3.42 28.23
CA THR A 41 50.63 4.55 28.85
C THR A 41 49.78 5.07 30.01
N LEU A 42 50.36 5.81 30.95
CA LEU A 42 49.59 6.45 32.02
C LEU A 42 48.48 7.36 31.47
N THR A 43 48.71 8.02 30.34
CA THR A 43 47.69 8.83 29.65
C THR A 43 46.52 7.97 29.16
N LEU A 44 46.78 6.81 28.56
CA LEU A 44 45.73 5.91 28.09
C LEU A 44 44.95 5.29 29.26
N VAL A 45 45.63 4.95 30.35
CA VAL A 45 45.00 4.45 31.59
C VAL A 45 44.02 5.47 32.15
N LYS A 46 44.46 6.73 32.32
CA LYS A 46 43.60 7.82 32.82
C LYS A 46 42.39 8.09 31.91
N ARG A 47 42.51 7.82 30.60
CA ARG A 47 41.40 7.98 29.66
C ARG A 47 40.39 6.83 29.74
N ARG A 48 40.82 5.62 30.11
CA ARG A 48 40.00 4.41 30.02
C ARG A 48 39.40 3.96 31.35
N PHE A 49 39.94 4.43 32.49
CA PHE A 49 39.44 4.11 33.82
C PHE A 49 39.10 5.38 34.61
N PRO A 50 38.02 5.38 35.41
CA PRO A 50 37.63 6.53 36.24
C PRO A 50 38.69 6.93 37.27
N SER A 51 39.45 5.96 37.79
CA SER A 51 40.55 6.20 38.73
C SER A 51 41.72 5.23 38.51
N LEU A 52 42.90 5.58 39.04
CA LEU A 52 44.07 4.68 39.03
C LEU A 52 43.87 3.45 39.94
N ALA A 53 43.03 3.56 40.97
CA ALA A 53 42.67 2.43 41.81
C ALA A 53 41.85 1.39 41.02
N ASP A 54 40.86 1.84 40.25
CA ASP A 54 40.06 0.97 39.38
C ASP A 54 40.93 0.32 38.29
N ALA A 55 41.86 1.08 37.70
CA ALA A 55 42.82 0.56 36.74
C ALA A 55 43.72 -0.53 37.35
N LYS A 56 44.16 -0.36 38.61
CA LYS A 56 44.98 -1.35 39.32
C LYS A 56 44.20 -2.63 39.63
N VAL A 57 42.91 -2.54 39.93
CA VAL A 57 42.04 -3.71 40.13
C VAL A 57 41.81 -4.44 38.80
N ALA A 58 41.48 -3.70 37.73
CA ALA A 58 41.15 -4.30 36.43
C ALA A 58 42.37 -4.84 35.66
N LYS A 59 43.53 -4.17 35.78
CA LYS A 59 44.76 -4.48 35.01
C LYS A 59 46.02 -4.40 35.90
N PRO A 60 46.15 -5.26 36.93
CA PRO A 60 47.25 -5.18 37.90
C PRO A 60 48.64 -5.36 37.27
N ALA A 61 48.78 -6.20 36.24
CA ALA A 61 50.05 -6.43 35.55
C ALA A 61 50.51 -5.21 34.73
N VAL A 62 49.58 -4.52 34.06
CA VAL A 62 49.86 -3.27 33.32
C VAL A 62 50.31 -2.18 34.29
N MET A 63 49.58 -2.01 35.39
CA MET A 63 49.92 -0.99 36.39
C MET A 63 51.26 -1.25 37.05
N ARG A 64 51.66 -2.52 37.26
CA ARG A 64 52.98 -2.87 37.78
C ARG A 64 54.10 -2.47 36.83
N LEU A 65 53.98 -2.78 35.54
CA LEU A 65 55.00 -2.44 34.55
C LEU A 65 55.11 -0.92 34.32
N LEU A 66 53.99 -0.18 34.43
CA LEU A 66 53.98 1.28 34.31
C LEU A 66 54.58 2.02 35.52
N LEU A 67 54.97 1.33 36.60
CA LEU A 67 55.73 1.93 37.71
C LEU A 67 57.20 2.11 37.34
N ASP A 68 57.77 1.14 36.63
CA ASP A 68 59.19 1.08 36.31
C ASP A 68 59.48 1.55 34.87
N GLN A 69 58.47 1.53 33.99
CA GLN A 69 58.59 1.87 32.57
C GLN A 69 57.49 2.83 32.12
N SER A 70 57.77 3.64 31.09
CA SER A 70 56.78 4.60 30.55
C SER A 70 55.66 3.95 29.74
N THR A 71 55.84 2.69 29.34
CA THR A 71 54.97 1.94 28.44
C THR A 71 54.91 0.46 28.80
N ALA A 72 53.75 -0.16 28.62
CA ALA A 72 53.56 -1.60 28.75
C ALA A 72 52.75 -2.11 27.56
N VAL A 73 53.01 -3.33 27.08
CA VAL A 73 52.31 -3.91 25.93
C VAL A 73 51.41 -5.05 26.39
N GLU A 74 50.13 -4.97 26.05
CA GLU A 74 49.18 -6.07 26.19
C GLU A 74 48.87 -6.65 24.81
N TYR A 75 49.05 -7.95 24.61
CA TYR A 75 48.83 -8.58 23.31
C TYR A 75 48.28 -10.00 23.43
N TRP A 76 47.59 -10.46 22.39
CA TRP A 76 47.05 -11.81 22.33
C TRP A 76 48.12 -12.83 21.95
N ASP A 77 48.23 -13.91 22.73
CA ASP A 77 49.10 -15.04 22.40
C ASP A 77 48.49 -16.37 22.85
N ARG A 78 48.27 -17.28 21.88
CA ARG A 78 47.86 -18.67 22.11
C ARG A 78 46.69 -18.83 23.11
N GLY A 79 45.62 -18.06 22.92
CA GLY A 79 44.39 -18.23 23.72
C GLY A 79 44.27 -17.34 24.95
N ARG A 80 45.24 -16.46 25.22
CA ARG A 80 45.19 -15.52 26.35
C ARG A 80 45.90 -14.20 26.05
N ALA A 81 45.47 -13.12 26.71
CA ALA A 81 46.19 -11.86 26.71
C ALA A 81 47.42 -11.95 27.62
N ARG A 82 48.58 -11.47 27.13
CA ARG A 82 49.82 -11.34 27.90
C ARG A 82 50.19 -9.87 28.02
N VAL A 83 50.81 -9.52 29.15
CA VAL A 83 51.32 -8.17 29.39
C VAL A 83 52.83 -8.25 29.63
N VAL A 84 53.60 -7.49 28.86
CA VAL A 84 55.07 -7.47 28.89
C VAL A 84 55.61 -6.03 28.75
N SER A 85 56.91 -5.86 28.97
CA SER A 85 57.63 -4.62 28.64
C SER A 85 57.61 -4.36 27.14
N VAL A 86 57.91 -3.14 26.70
CA VAL A 86 58.03 -2.85 25.26
C VAL A 86 59.17 -3.63 24.61
N ASP A 87 60.28 -3.83 25.33
CA ASP A 87 61.47 -4.50 24.80
C ASP A 87 61.26 -6.01 24.61
N ASP A 88 60.42 -6.63 25.44
CA ASP A 88 60.07 -8.05 25.35
C ASP A 88 58.85 -8.32 24.44
N ALA A 89 58.21 -7.26 23.94
CA ALA A 89 57.00 -7.38 23.14
C ALA A 89 57.31 -7.86 21.71
N PRO A 90 56.61 -8.89 21.20
CA PRO A 90 56.71 -9.25 19.79
C PRO A 90 56.18 -8.13 18.91
N ALA A 91 56.67 -8.03 17.67
CA ALA A 91 56.16 -7.06 16.71
C ALA A 91 54.64 -7.18 16.53
N SER A 92 53.93 -6.06 16.56
CA SER A 92 52.47 -6.01 16.45
C SER A 92 51.93 -6.62 15.15
N GLU A 93 52.68 -6.49 14.05
CA GLU A 93 52.40 -7.15 12.77
C GLU A 93 52.35 -8.67 12.93
N ALA A 94 53.37 -9.25 13.58
CA ALA A 94 53.46 -10.69 13.79
C ALA A 94 52.34 -11.21 14.71
N VAL A 95 51.94 -10.43 15.72
CA VAL A 95 50.81 -10.77 16.58
C VAL A 95 49.51 -10.79 15.77
N LEU A 96 49.22 -9.74 15.00
CA LEU A 96 48.01 -9.66 14.18
C LEU A 96 47.93 -10.82 13.19
N THR A 97 49.00 -11.11 12.45
CA THR A 97 49.04 -12.23 11.51
C THR A 97 48.75 -13.58 12.20
N ARG A 98 49.31 -13.82 13.39
CA ARG A 98 48.99 -15.04 14.16
C ARG A 98 47.51 -15.10 14.56
N VAL A 99 46.90 -13.99 14.97
CA VAL A 99 45.47 -13.95 15.31
C VAL A 99 44.62 -14.25 14.09
N LEU A 100 44.92 -13.64 12.94
CA LEU A 100 44.19 -13.87 11.69
C LEU A 100 44.24 -15.34 11.26
N HIS A 101 45.42 -15.96 11.35
CA HIS A 101 45.59 -17.38 11.05
C HIS A 101 44.86 -18.28 12.06
N ALA A 102 44.93 -17.97 13.37
CA ALA A 102 44.23 -18.72 14.41
C ALA A 102 42.70 -18.66 14.23
N HIS A 103 42.18 -17.53 13.73
CA HIS A 103 40.78 -17.34 13.39
C HIS A 103 40.49 -17.55 11.90
N GLY A 104 41.23 -18.46 11.24
CA GLY A 104 41.13 -18.74 9.81
C GLY A 104 39.77 -19.26 9.29
N ARG A 105 38.81 -19.55 10.19
CA ARG A 105 37.39 -19.79 9.83
C ARG A 105 36.63 -18.49 9.55
N ARG A 106 37.00 -17.39 10.21
CA ARG A 106 36.38 -16.06 10.09
C ARG A 106 37.19 -15.14 9.18
N PHE A 107 38.52 -15.15 9.30
CA PHE A 107 39.39 -14.32 8.47
C PHE A 107 40.03 -15.17 7.38
N LYS A 108 39.83 -14.79 6.11
CA LYS A 108 40.38 -15.49 4.95
C LYS A 108 41.37 -14.59 4.22
N PHE A 109 42.46 -15.19 3.76
CA PHE A 109 43.50 -14.50 2.96
C PHE A 109 43.25 -14.77 1.48
N GLY A 110 43.31 -13.71 0.66
CA GLY A 110 43.19 -13.80 -0.80
C GLY A 110 41.81 -13.43 -1.36
N GLU A 111 41.60 -13.68 -2.64
CA GLU A 111 40.32 -13.49 -3.33
C GLU A 111 39.35 -14.61 -2.94
N VAL A 112 38.73 -14.48 -1.77
CA VAL A 112 37.34 -14.96 -1.70
C VAL A 112 36.60 -14.15 -2.75
N ALA A 113 35.79 -14.79 -3.60
CA ALA A 113 34.76 -14.10 -4.37
C ALA A 113 33.82 -13.43 -3.36
N LEU A 114 34.26 -12.29 -2.83
CA LEU A 114 33.43 -11.23 -2.35
C LEU A 114 32.52 -10.99 -3.55
N LEU A 115 31.33 -11.59 -3.53
CA LEU A 115 30.21 -11.11 -4.32
C LEU A 115 30.26 -9.61 -4.14
N ALA A 116 30.65 -8.93 -5.21
CA ALA A 116 31.18 -7.60 -5.14
C ALA A 116 30.12 -6.70 -4.47
N ILE A 117 30.41 -6.30 -3.24
CA ILE A 117 29.79 -5.10 -2.63
C ILE A 117 30.83 -3.96 -2.65
N THR A 118 31.97 -4.16 -3.31
CA THR A 118 33.04 -3.16 -3.49
C THR A 118 33.13 -2.57 -4.89
N SER A 119 32.33 -3.03 -5.85
CA SER A 119 31.89 -2.20 -6.97
C SER A 119 30.42 -1.87 -6.69
N GLY A 120 29.97 -0.65 -7.00
CA GLY A 120 28.56 -0.26 -6.92
C GLY A 120 27.66 -1.03 -7.90
N GLU A 121 27.87 -2.33 -8.08
CA GLU A 121 26.95 -3.22 -8.75
C GLU A 121 25.91 -3.70 -7.75
N TRP A 122 24.82 -2.94 -7.74
CA TRP A 122 23.55 -3.25 -7.10
C TRP A 122 23.21 -4.72 -7.24
N PHE A 123 22.74 -5.30 -6.14
CA PHE A 123 22.08 -6.58 -6.15
C PHE A 123 20.97 -6.56 -7.21
N ARG A 124 21.26 -7.10 -8.40
CA ARG A 124 20.24 -7.38 -9.40
C ARG A 124 19.50 -8.61 -8.92
N GLU A 125 18.40 -8.39 -8.19
CA GLU A 125 17.47 -9.45 -7.84
C GLU A 125 17.14 -10.21 -9.13
N SER A 126 17.62 -11.45 -9.22
CA SER A 126 17.51 -12.30 -10.42
C SER A 126 16.17 -13.05 -10.47
N ALA A 127 15.28 -12.79 -9.50
CA ALA A 127 13.90 -13.23 -9.55
C ALA A 127 13.10 -12.28 -10.46
N PRO A 128 12.01 -12.73 -11.12
CA PRO A 128 11.26 -11.91 -12.06
C PRO A 128 10.60 -10.74 -11.31
N LEU A 129 11.31 -9.62 -11.20
CA LEU A 129 10.94 -8.43 -10.43
C LEU A 129 9.76 -7.63 -11.04
N VAL A 130 8.94 -8.28 -11.85
CA VAL A 130 7.96 -7.62 -12.68
C VAL A 130 6.71 -8.48 -12.83
N GLY A 131 5.99 -8.67 -11.73
CA GLY A 131 4.59 -9.12 -11.77
C GLY A 131 3.62 -8.04 -12.30
N GLY A 132 4.12 -6.85 -12.67
CA GLY A 132 3.28 -5.68 -12.98
C GLY A 132 3.65 -4.89 -14.24
N VAL A 133 4.93 -4.68 -14.59
CA VAL A 133 5.31 -3.90 -15.79
C VAL A 133 5.24 -4.79 -17.06
N PRO A 134 4.51 -4.39 -18.12
CA PRO A 134 4.44 -5.17 -19.37
C PRO A 134 5.83 -5.41 -19.95
N LEU A 135 6.04 -6.59 -20.53
CA LEU A 135 7.32 -6.97 -21.18
C LEU A 135 7.83 -5.89 -22.14
N ALA A 136 6.92 -5.27 -22.91
CA ALA A 136 7.24 -4.21 -23.87
C ALA A 136 7.85 -2.93 -23.25
N LEU A 137 7.52 -2.62 -21.99
CA LEU A 137 8.05 -1.43 -21.31
C LEU A 137 9.32 -1.74 -20.50
N ARG A 138 9.67 -3.03 -20.31
CA ARG A 138 10.83 -3.41 -19.49
C ARG A 138 12.15 -2.83 -20.00
N PRO A 139 12.48 -2.81 -21.30
CA PRO A 139 13.74 -2.22 -21.77
C PRO A 139 13.83 -0.73 -21.48
N TRP A 140 12.71 0.00 -21.57
CA TRP A 140 12.67 1.43 -21.28
C TRP A 140 12.88 1.72 -19.79
N PHE A 141 12.27 0.91 -18.91
CA PHE A 141 12.40 0.98 -17.45
C PHE A 141 13.71 0.40 -16.91
N ALA A 142 14.37 -0.53 -17.61
CA ALA A 142 15.65 -1.11 -17.22
C ALA A 142 16.85 -0.15 -17.43
N ARG A 143 16.58 1.15 -17.32
CA ARG A 143 17.54 2.24 -17.44
C ARG A 143 17.42 3.11 -16.19
N ALA A 144 18.53 3.74 -15.84
CA ALA A 144 18.57 4.79 -14.83
C ALA A 144 18.91 6.12 -15.51
N GLY A 145 18.16 7.16 -15.16
CA GLY A 145 18.32 8.52 -15.65
C GLY A 145 19.33 9.30 -14.83
N ARG A 146 19.60 10.55 -15.24
CA ARG A 146 20.68 11.35 -14.66
C ARG A 146 20.49 11.71 -13.18
N PHE A 147 19.27 11.67 -12.67
CA PHE A 147 18.98 11.97 -11.26
C PHE A 147 18.94 10.72 -10.37
N ALA A 148 19.11 9.52 -10.96
CA ALA A 148 19.18 8.28 -10.21
C ALA A 148 20.53 8.14 -9.50
N ALA A 149 20.51 7.95 -8.18
CA ALA A 149 21.68 7.82 -7.33
C ALA A 149 22.17 6.35 -7.30
N VAL A 150 22.33 5.75 -8.47
CA VAL A 150 22.74 4.34 -8.72
C VAL A 150 24.22 4.10 -8.41
N ALA A 151 24.91 4.91 -7.62
CA ALA A 151 26.16 4.46 -6.98
C ALA A 151 26.22 4.93 -5.52
N SER A 152 25.12 5.48 -5.01
CA SER A 152 25.12 6.22 -3.76
C SER A 152 24.79 5.31 -2.59
N ALA A 153 25.55 5.44 -1.51
CA ALA A 153 25.20 4.87 -0.21
C ALA A 153 23.85 5.39 0.33
N THR A 154 23.32 6.49 -0.23
CA THR A 154 21.99 7.01 0.11
C THR A 154 20.85 6.27 -0.57
N ASN A 155 21.11 5.49 -1.63
CA ASN A 155 20.08 4.68 -2.31
C ASN A 155 19.80 3.42 -1.49
N THR A 156 18.93 3.58 -0.50
CA THR A 156 18.48 2.52 0.42
C THR A 156 17.61 1.46 -0.26
N LEU A 157 17.16 1.67 -1.51
CA LEU A 157 16.45 0.63 -2.25
C LEU A 157 17.38 -0.50 -2.70
N GLY A 158 18.68 -0.24 -2.85
CA GLY A 158 19.61 -1.26 -3.31
C GLY A 158 19.40 -1.67 -4.78
N VAL A 159 18.77 -0.81 -5.59
CA VAL A 159 18.42 -1.11 -6.99
C VAL A 159 19.14 -0.23 -8.00
N GLY A 160 19.32 -0.77 -9.22
CA GLY A 160 20.11 -0.15 -10.28
C GLY A 160 19.33 0.50 -11.41
N ASP A 161 18.00 0.35 -11.45
CA ASP A 161 17.17 0.89 -12.52
C ASP A 161 15.74 1.23 -12.07
N ASP A 162 15.02 1.94 -12.94
CA ASP A 162 13.67 2.41 -12.67
C ASP A 162 12.66 1.25 -12.59
N ALA A 163 12.92 0.13 -13.25
CA ALA A 163 12.04 -1.04 -13.21
C ALA A 163 12.02 -1.63 -11.80
N GLN A 164 13.20 -1.87 -11.24
CA GLN A 164 13.38 -2.40 -9.90
C GLN A 164 12.85 -1.41 -8.84
N ALA A 165 13.16 -0.11 -8.99
CA ALA A 165 12.67 0.93 -8.09
C ALA A 165 11.13 1.07 -8.14
N THR A 166 10.52 0.92 -9.32
CA THR A 166 9.06 0.93 -9.50
C THR A 166 8.42 -0.30 -8.86
N ALA A 167 9.04 -1.47 -8.99
CA ALA A 167 8.55 -2.71 -8.42
C ALA A 167 8.51 -2.66 -6.89
N LEU A 168 9.58 -2.16 -6.25
CA LEU A 168 9.63 -1.93 -4.81
C LEU A 168 8.59 -0.91 -4.35
N PHE A 169 8.41 0.19 -5.09
CA PHE A 169 7.34 1.16 -4.82
C PHE A 169 5.95 0.52 -4.83
N LEU A 170 5.63 -0.28 -5.85
CA LEU A 170 4.34 -0.94 -5.95
C LEU A 170 4.14 -1.98 -4.84
N ARG A 171 5.20 -2.71 -4.46
CA ARG A 171 5.18 -3.64 -3.35
C ARG A 171 4.89 -2.93 -2.03
N ASP A 172 5.58 -1.83 -1.75
CA ASP A 172 5.45 -1.15 -0.45
C ASP A 172 4.15 -0.35 -0.35
N ARG A 173 3.77 0.37 -1.41
CA ARG A 173 2.64 1.31 -1.38
C ARG A 173 1.32 0.70 -1.84
N ALA A 174 1.33 -0.42 -2.57
CA ALA A 174 0.13 -0.95 -3.19
C ALA A 174 -0.15 -2.46 -2.99
N SER A 175 0.76 -3.25 -2.39
CA SER A 175 0.56 -4.70 -2.15
C SER A 175 -0.68 -5.05 -1.34
N ARG A 176 -1.14 -4.15 -0.46
CA ARG A 176 -2.32 -4.36 0.39
C ARG A 176 -3.64 -4.41 -0.38
N SER A 177 -3.67 -4.00 -1.65
CA SER A 177 -4.87 -4.07 -2.49
C SER A 177 -4.53 -4.29 -3.97
N PRO A 178 -4.94 -5.42 -4.58
CA PRO A 178 -4.76 -5.66 -6.01
C PRO A 178 -5.36 -4.58 -6.91
N HIS A 179 -6.44 -3.92 -6.45
CA HIS A 179 -7.05 -2.79 -7.17
C HIS A 179 -6.18 -1.54 -7.11
N THR A 180 -5.60 -1.23 -5.95
CA THR A 180 -4.66 -0.10 -5.82
C THR A 180 -3.41 -0.34 -6.64
N ALA A 181 -2.84 -1.55 -6.61
CA ALA A 181 -1.68 -1.93 -7.41
C ALA A 181 -1.94 -1.74 -8.91
N ARG A 182 -3.08 -2.24 -9.41
CA ARG A 182 -3.50 -2.02 -10.80
C ARG A 182 -3.68 -0.55 -11.14
N ALA A 183 -4.34 0.23 -10.28
CA ALA A 183 -4.54 1.66 -10.52
C ALA A 183 -3.21 2.42 -10.58
N TYR A 184 -2.29 2.18 -9.64
CA TYR A 184 -0.98 2.83 -9.62
C TYR A 184 -0.18 2.49 -10.88
N LEU A 185 -0.16 1.20 -11.21
CA LEU A 185 0.49 0.69 -12.41
C LEU A 185 -0.10 1.30 -13.69
N THR A 186 -1.41 1.46 -13.79
CA THR A 186 -2.05 2.14 -14.92
C THR A 186 -1.54 3.57 -15.10
N GLU A 187 -1.43 4.34 -14.01
CA GLU A 187 -0.96 5.73 -14.12
C GLU A 187 0.54 5.82 -14.38
N ILE A 188 1.36 4.92 -13.81
CA ILE A 188 2.80 4.83 -14.11
C ILE A 188 3.02 4.49 -15.60
N ARG A 189 2.25 3.53 -16.14
CA ARG A 189 2.29 3.20 -17.58
C ARG A 189 1.87 4.37 -18.45
N ARG A 190 0.88 5.14 -18.03
CA ARG A 190 0.45 6.36 -18.74
C ARG A 190 1.58 7.39 -18.81
N LEU A 191 2.29 7.62 -17.71
CA LEU A 191 3.45 8.51 -17.70
C LEU A 191 4.57 7.98 -18.61
N ALA A 192 4.92 6.70 -18.49
CA ALA A 192 5.96 6.10 -19.34
C ALA A 192 5.63 6.18 -20.84
N ALA A 193 4.37 5.91 -21.22
CA ALA A 193 3.92 6.04 -22.60
C ALA A 193 4.03 7.49 -23.11
N TRP A 194 3.70 8.48 -22.26
CA TRP A 194 3.88 9.89 -22.60
C TRP A 194 5.36 10.24 -22.78
N CYS A 195 6.25 9.77 -21.89
CA CYS A 195 7.69 9.98 -22.02
C CYS A 195 8.24 9.39 -23.33
N ILE A 196 7.83 8.17 -23.69
CA ILE A 196 8.22 7.53 -24.95
C ILE A 196 7.76 8.37 -26.15
N ALA A 197 6.52 8.86 -26.14
CA ALA A 197 5.97 9.67 -27.23
C ALA A 197 6.64 11.04 -27.39
N HIS A 198 7.31 11.55 -26.35
CA HIS A 198 8.02 12.83 -26.34
C HIS A 198 9.55 12.63 -26.33
N GLU A 199 10.02 11.42 -26.63
CA GLU A 199 11.44 11.05 -26.72
C GLU A 199 12.24 11.36 -25.44
N LEU A 200 11.58 11.30 -24.29
CA LEU A 200 12.21 11.53 -22.99
C LEU A 200 12.92 10.26 -22.47
N GLY A 201 13.91 10.50 -21.61
CA GLY A 201 14.62 9.47 -20.86
C GLY A 201 13.73 8.66 -19.89
N PRO A 202 14.31 7.72 -19.13
CA PRO A 202 13.58 6.97 -18.10
C PRO A 202 12.98 7.92 -17.03
N LEU A 203 12.10 7.42 -16.16
CA LEU A 203 11.40 8.26 -15.17
C LEU A 203 12.36 9.04 -14.28
N SER A 204 13.49 8.45 -13.89
CA SER A 204 14.53 9.11 -13.10
C SER A 204 15.35 10.15 -13.87
N ASP A 205 15.08 10.37 -15.15
CA ASP A 205 15.64 11.46 -15.95
C ASP A 205 14.71 12.68 -16.02
N LEU A 206 13.46 12.53 -15.59
CA LEU A 206 12.47 13.60 -15.71
C LEU A 206 12.79 14.79 -14.81
N THR A 207 12.73 15.98 -15.39
CA THR A 207 12.77 17.24 -14.66
C THR A 207 11.40 17.62 -14.12
N ARG A 208 11.43 18.64 -13.26
CA ARG A 208 10.22 19.38 -12.91
C ARG A 208 9.51 20.00 -14.14
N HIS A 209 10.25 20.41 -15.16
CA HIS A 209 9.64 20.98 -16.38
C HIS A 209 8.80 19.90 -17.08
N ASP A 210 9.37 18.72 -17.32
CA ASP A 210 8.71 17.59 -17.98
C ASP A 210 7.43 17.17 -17.24
N LEU A 211 7.47 17.10 -15.91
CA LEU A 211 6.29 16.75 -15.10
C LEU A 211 5.20 17.83 -15.14
N LEU A 212 5.57 19.10 -15.30
CA LEU A 212 4.59 20.17 -15.52
C LEU A 212 3.99 20.10 -16.91
N GLU A 213 4.75 19.71 -17.93
CA GLU A 213 4.23 19.47 -19.28
C GLU A 213 3.27 18.28 -19.31
N TYR A 214 3.63 17.17 -18.66
CA TYR A 214 2.75 16.03 -18.46
C TYR A 214 1.44 16.45 -17.77
N LYS A 215 1.52 17.27 -16.72
CA LYS A 215 0.35 17.83 -16.06
C LYS A 215 -0.51 18.68 -17.01
N ARG A 216 0.09 19.54 -17.84
CA ARG A 216 -0.64 20.32 -18.84
C ARG A 216 -1.32 19.41 -19.87
N MET A 217 -0.66 18.35 -20.34
CA MET A 217 -1.23 17.37 -21.25
C MET A 217 -2.46 16.70 -20.64
N LEU A 218 -2.38 16.26 -19.38
CA LEU A 218 -3.54 15.67 -18.68
C LEU A 218 -4.73 16.63 -18.57
N HIS A 219 -4.47 17.95 -18.58
CA HIS A 219 -5.50 18.99 -18.55
C HIS A 219 -6.01 19.41 -19.95
N ARG A 220 -5.28 19.13 -21.03
CA ARG A 220 -5.69 19.51 -22.39
C ARG A 220 -6.89 18.65 -22.84
N PRO A 221 -7.94 19.25 -23.43
CA PRO A 221 -8.89 18.49 -24.21
C PRO A 221 -8.15 17.86 -25.40
N SER A 222 -8.43 16.59 -25.70
CA SER A 222 -7.88 15.91 -26.88
C SER A 222 -8.33 16.69 -28.11
N GLN A 223 -7.40 17.41 -28.73
CA GLN A 223 -7.55 17.99 -30.04
C GLN A 223 -6.75 17.09 -30.95
N ASP A 224 -7.43 16.16 -31.62
CA ASP A 224 -7.03 15.53 -32.89
C ASP A 224 -8.01 14.40 -33.22
N VAL A 225 -9.27 14.73 -33.49
CA VAL A 225 -10.11 14.09 -34.53
C VAL A 225 -11.19 15.12 -34.91
N ALA A 226 -11.24 15.51 -36.18
CA ALA A 226 -12.36 16.27 -36.74
C ALA A 226 -13.59 15.35 -36.91
N ASP A 227 -14.77 15.95 -36.84
CA ASP A 227 -16.13 15.40 -37.05
C ASP A 227 -16.84 14.62 -35.93
N ASP A 228 -17.85 15.29 -35.38
CA ASP A 228 -19.20 14.83 -34.98
C ASP A 228 -19.42 13.60 -34.08
N ALA A 229 -18.39 13.06 -33.44
CA ALA A 229 -18.53 12.11 -32.34
C ALA A 229 -18.16 12.74 -30.98
N GLN A 230 -18.88 12.38 -29.92
CA GLN A 230 -18.65 12.84 -28.54
C GLN A 230 -17.15 12.84 -28.15
N PRO A 231 -16.67 13.78 -27.32
CA PRO A 231 -15.25 13.94 -27.00
C PRO A 231 -14.72 12.77 -26.14
N GLU A 232 -14.45 11.63 -26.78
CA GLU A 232 -13.79 10.46 -26.22
C GLU A 232 -12.28 10.72 -26.05
N GLY A 233 -11.93 11.59 -25.10
CA GLY A 233 -10.50 11.86 -24.86
C GLY A 233 -10.18 12.61 -23.56
N ARG A 234 -11.15 13.31 -22.96
CA ARG A 234 -10.91 14.00 -21.68
C ARG A 234 -10.93 13.02 -20.52
N LEU A 235 -9.77 12.81 -19.90
CA LEU A 235 -9.70 12.17 -18.59
C LEU A 235 -10.54 12.97 -17.59
N SER A 236 -11.36 12.29 -16.79
CA SER A 236 -12.12 12.95 -15.73
C SER A 236 -11.18 13.65 -14.73
N GLU A 237 -11.61 14.75 -14.11
CA GLU A 237 -10.82 15.47 -13.09
C GLU A 237 -10.31 14.53 -11.99
N ALA A 238 -11.15 13.58 -11.57
CA ALA A 238 -10.78 12.57 -10.59
C ALA A 238 -9.67 11.62 -11.09
N THR A 239 -9.66 11.28 -12.38
CA THR A 239 -8.59 10.49 -13.00
C THR A 239 -7.31 11.31 -13.12
N GLN A 240 -7.40 12.57 -13.54
CA GLN A 240 -6.25 13.48 -13.61
C GLN A 240 -5.60 13.66 -12.23
N ALA A 241 -6.41 13.93 -11.20
CA ALA A 241 -5.95 14.08 -9.83
C ALA A 241 -5.29 12.80 -9.31
N ARG A 242 -5.85 11.61 -9.64
CA ARG A 242 -5.24 10.32 -9.29
C ARG A 242 -3.90 10.14 -9.99
N ALA A 243 -3.81 10.39 -11.30
CA ALA A 243 -2.59 10.25 -12.07
C ALA A 243 -1.46 11.09 -11.45
N LEU A 244 -1.72 12.38 -11.20
CA LEU A 244 -0.77 13.29 -10.56
C LEU A 244 -0.41 12.86 -9.13
N ALA A 245 -1.36 12.33 -8.36
CA ALA A 245 -1.10 11.82 -7.01
C ALA A 245 -0.20 10.58 -7.00
N VAL A 246 -0.41 9.64 -7.92
CA VAL A 246 0.45 8.46 -8.09
C VAL A 246 1.85 8.87 -8.49
N VAL A 247 1.98 9.78 -9.47
CA VAL A 247 3.28 10.31 -9.92
C VAL A 247 4.00 10.99 -8.76
N ALA A 248 3.34 11.92 -8.06
CA ALA A 248 3.95 12.58 -6.90
C ALA A 248 4.36 11.59 -5.81
N SER A 249 3.56 10.55 -5.54
CA SER A 249 3.89 9.51 -4.57
C SER A 249 5.08 8.65 -4.99
N LEU A 250 5.23 8.34 -6.28
CA LEU A 250 6.36 7.58 -6.82
C LEU A 250 7.67 8.35 -6.63
N PHE A 251 7.72 9.59 -7.12
CA PHE A 251 8.90 10.44 -7.04
C PHE A 251 9.25 10.82 -5.59
N GLN A 252 8.25 11.02 -4.72
CA GLN A 252 8.48 11.22 -3.30
C GLN A 252 9.11 9.98 -2.66
N TYR A 253 8.59 8.78 -2.91
CA TYR A 253 9.15 7.55 -2.38
C TYR A 253 10.59 7.34 -2.85
N TRP A 254 10.87 7.49 -4.14
CA TRP A 254 12.23 7.37 -4.66
C TRP A 254 13.22 8.39 -4.09
N THR A 255 12.75 9.59 -3.75
CA THR A 255 13.59 10.60 -3.10
C THR A 255 13.82 10.27 -1.63
N GLU A 256 12.78 9.84 -0.90
CA GLU A 256 12.87 9.45 0.52
C GLU A 256 13.78 8.23 0.73
N THR A 257 13.82 7.31 -0.23
CA THR A 257 14.71 6.15 -0.22
C THR A 257 16.08 6.44 -0.84
N GLY A 258 16.31 7.67 -1.29
CA GLY A 258 17.55 8.14 -1.90
C GLY A 258 17.91 7.49 -3.24
N TYR A 259 16.96 6.84 -3.91
CA TYR A 259 17.10 6.42 -5.31
C TYR A 259 17.17 7.62 -6.25
N LEU A 260 16.45 8.71 -5.93
CA LEU A 260 16.62 10.00 -6.58
C LEU A 260 17.36 10.98 -5.68
N THR A 261 18.22 11.80 -6.27
CA THR A 261 18.94 12.88 -5.57
C THR A 261 18.04 14.06 -5.20
N ALA A 262 16.96 14.29 -5.96
CA ALA A 262 15.98 15.34 -5.71
C ALA A 262 14.60 14.93 -6.26
N ASN A 263 13.53 15.50 -5.70
CA ASN A 263 12.16 15.21 -6.13
C ASN A 263 11.70 16.19 -7.24
N PRO A 264 11.63 15.79 -8.53
CA PRO A 264 11.12 16.65 -9.60
C PRO A 264 9.61 16.89 -9.50
N ALA A 265 8.87 16.03 -8.80
CA ALA A 265 7.42 16.14 -8.58
C ALA A 265 7.05 17.01 -7.37
N ALA A 266 8.02 17.67 -6.74
CA ALA A 266 7.77 18.55 -5.61
C ALA A 266 6.72 19.63 -5.96
N GLY A 267 5.60 19.62 -5.22
CA GLY A 267 4.49 20.55 -5.44
C GLY A 267 3.59 20.23 -6.63
N LEU A 268 3.76 19.10 -7.34
CA LEU A 268 2.95 18.73 -8.51
C LEU A 268 1.43 18.70 -8.23
N VAL A 269 1.07 18.27 -7.01
CA VAL A 269 -0.32 18.15 -6.51
C VAL A 269 -0.75 19.34 -5.64
N ARG A 270 0.17 20.26 -5.28
CA ARG A 270 -0.19 21.48 -4.54
C ARG A 270 -0.98 22.40 -5.48
N GLY A 271 -2.29 22.47 -5.29
CA GLY A 271 -3.18 23.29 -6.13
C GLY A 271 -4.56 22.68 -6.40
N GLN A 272 -4.77 21.39 -6.09
CA GLN A 272 -6.14 20.89 -5.95
C GLN A 272 -6.68 21.50 -4.65
N ARG A 273 -7.45 22.59 -4.75
CA ARG A 273 -8.35 23.02 -3.67
C ARG A 273 -8.91 21.74 -3.06
N ARG A 274 -8.73 21.53 -1.75
CA ARG A 274 -9.51 20.52 -1.02
C ARG A 274 -10.95 20.72 -1.50
N HIS A 275 -11.46 19.81 -2.32
CA HIS A 275 -12.73 20.04 -3.00
C HIS A 275 -13.73 20.49 -1.93
N ALA A 276 -14.26 21.70 -2.11
CA ALA A 276 -15.35 22.20 -1.32
C ALA A 276 -16.46 21.15 -1.39
N GLY A 277 -16.80 20.55 -0.24
CA GLY A 277 -17.89 19.59 -0.05
C GLY A 277 -17.94 18.43 -1.05
N PHE A 278 -17.60 17.20 -0.63
CA PHE A 278 -18.03 16.01 -1.39
C PHE A 278 -19.55 16.08 -1.58
N ALA A 279 -20.00 16.27 -2.82
CA ALA A 279 -21.40 16.24 -3.18
C ALA A 279 -21.59 15.13 -4.21
N PRO A 280 -22.32 14.05 -3.89
CA PRO A 280 -22.57 13.00 -4.86
C PRO A 280 -23.42 13.57 -6.02
N THR A 281 -22.83 13.70 -7.20
CA THR A 281 -23.52 14.13 -8.44
C THR A 281 -24.24 12.99 -9.15
N ARG A 282 -24.05 11.75 -8.69
CA ARG A 282 -24.55 10.52 -9.31
C ARG A 282 -25.51 9.82 -8.36
N MET A 283 -26.75 10.30 -8.32
CA MET A 283 -27.81 9.82 -7.44
C MET A 283 -29.02 9.38 -8.25
N LEU A 284 -29.71 8.36 -7.75
CA LEU A 284 -31.01 7.95 -8.28
C LEU A 284 -32.12 8.66 -7.50
N SER A 285 -33.14 9.13 -8.21
CA SER A 285 -34.35 9.69 -7.58
C SER A 285 -35.21 8.58 -6.96
N ALA A 286 -36.14 8.96 -6.08
CA ALA A 286 -37.09 8.00 -5.50
C ALA A 286 -37.94 7.31 -6.58
N ALA A 287 -38.36 8.03 -7.61
CA ALA A 287 -39.10 7.48 -8.74
C ALA A 287 -38.26 6.46 -9.54
N GLN A 288 -36.98 6.76 -9.80
CA GLN A 288 -36.07 5.84 -10.50
C GLN A 288 -35.80 4.55 -9.70
N LEU A 289 -35.65 4.67 -8.37
CA LEU A 289 -35.54 3.50 -7.49
C LEU A 289 -36.84 2.70 -7.48
N GLY A 290 -37.99 3.37 -7.38
CA GLY A 290 -39.31 2.74 -7.39
C GLY A 290 -39.58 1.98 -8.70
N ALA A 291 -39.17 2.52 -9.85
CA ALA A 291 -39.23 1.81 -11.12
C ALA A 291 -38.41 0.52 -11.07
N CYS A 292 -37.16 0.57 -10.58
CA CYS A 292 -36.33 -0.63 -10.43
C CYS A 292 -36.89 -1.63 -9.40
N ASP A 293 -37.46 -1.16 -8.30
CA ASP A 293 -38.13 -1.99 -7.30
C ASP A 293 -39.32 -2.74 -7.96
N ALA A 294 -40.13 -2.04 -8.77
CA ALA A 294 -41.21 -2.64 -9.55
C ALA A 294 -40.71 -3.65 -10.60
N GLU A 295 -39.58 -3.39 -11.27
CA GLU A 295 -38.97 -4.38 -12.18
C GLU A 295 -38.64 -5.70 -11.49
N VAL A 296 -38.08 -5.60 -10.29
CA VAL A 296 -37.58 -6.73 -9.49
C VAL A 296 -38.74 -7.52 -8.89
N ASP A 297 -39.84 -6.84 -8.58
CA ASP A 297 -41.05 -7.43 -8.03
C ASP A 297 -42.01 -7.98 -9.09
N ALA A 298 -41.85 -7.56 -10.35
CA ALA A 298 -42.60 -8.12 -11.46
C ALA A 298 -42.47 -9.66 -11.48
N VAL A 299 -43.60 -10.33 -11.68
CA VAL A 299 -43.65 -11.78 -11.84
C VAL A 299 -43.49 -12.09 -13.32
N ASP A 300 -42.32 -12.60 -13.66
CA ASP A 300 -42.05 -13.18 -14.97
C ASP A 300 -42.19 -14.71 -14.85
N ARG A 301 -43.22 -15.27 -15.51
CA ARG A 301 -43.51 -16.71 -15.45
C ARG A 301 -42.50 -17.54 -16.25
N ASP A 302 -41.77 -16.92 -17.16
CA ASP A 302 -40.81 -17.60 -18.03
C ASP A 302 -39.41 -17.67 -17.37
N VAL A 303 -39.21 -17.00 -16.24
CA VAL A 303 -37.97 -17.03 -15.47
C VAL A 303 -38.06 -18.07 -14.36
N GLU A 304 -37.08 -18.97 -14.31
CA GLU A 304 -36.97 -19.99 -13.26
C GLU A 304 -37.05 -19.32 -11.86
N PRO A 305 -37.89 -19.85 -10.93
CA PRO A 305 -38.14 -19.22 -9.63
C PRO A 305 -36.87 -18.88 -8.85
N LEU A 306 -35.87 -19.74 -8.96
CA LEU A 306 -34.62 -19.56 -8.25
C LEU A 306 -33.79 -18.38 -8.78
N ILE A 307 -33.80 -18.16 -10.09
CA ILE A 307 -33.11 -17.04 -10.74
C ILE A 307 -33.76 -15.73 -10.32
N ALA A 308 -35.10 -15.68 -10.34
CA ALA A 308 -35.87 -14.52 -9.87
C ALA A 308 -35.59 -14.21 -8.40
N ALA A 309 -35.60 -15.24 -7.53
CA ALA A 309 -35.30 -15.08 -6.11
C ALA A 309 -33.86 -14.60 -5.86
N ARG A 310 -32.88 -15.12 -6.61
CA ARG A 310 -31.49 -14.62 -6.53
C ARG A 310 -31.41 -13.15 -6.88
N ARG A 311 -32.02 -12.74 -8.00
CA ARG A 311 -32.03 -11.35 -8.45
C ARG A 311 -32.64 -10.43 -7.40
N ARG A 312 -33.77 -10.83 -6.80
CA ARG A 312 -34.43 -10.10 -5.70
C ARG A 312 -33.55 -9.99 -4.46
N ALA A 313 -32.84 -11.05 -4.08
CA ALA A 313 -31.90 -11.04 -2.97
C ALA A 313 -30.73 -10.07 -3.21
N ILE A 314 -30.08 -10.16 -4.39
CA ILE A 314 -28.98 -9.27 -4.79
C ILE A 314 -29.43 -7.80 -4.75
N TRP A 315 -30.57 -7.50 -5.38
CA TRP A 315 -31.12 -6.15 -5.40
C TRP A 315 -31.36 -5.61 -3.99
N SER A 316 -32.00 -6.41 -3.14
CA SER A 316 -32.33 -6.03 -1.76
C SER A 316 -31.11 -5.71 -0.92
N LEU A 317 -30.04 -6.52 -1.04
CA LEU A 317 -28.78 -6.30 -0.34
C LEU A 317 -28.16 -4.95 -0.75
N TYR A 318 -28.11 -4.63 -2.05
CA TYR A 318 -27.60 -3.31 -2.47
C TYR A 318 -28.53 -2.15 -2.08
N ARG A 319 -29.84 -2.34 -2.22
CA ARG A 319 -30.89 -1.34 -1.99
C ARG A 319 -31.02 -0.95 -0.52
N PHE A 320 -30.83 -1.90 0.40
CA PHE A 320 -31.14 -1.74 1.82
C PHE A 320 -29.95 -1.94 2.78
N ALA A 321 -28.81 -2.47 2.33
CA ALA A 321 -27.62 -2.60 3.18
C ALA A 321 -26.49 -1.61 2.80
N GLY A 322 -26.61 -0.90 1.68
CA GLY A 322 -25.63 0.10 1.24
C GLY A 322 -24.21 -0.45 1.08
N VAL A 323 -24.06 -1.74 0.78
CA VAL A 323 -22.77 -2.42 0.61
C VAL A 323 -22.08 -1.99 -0.68
N ARG A 324 -20.74 -2.02 -0.70
CA ARG A 324 -19.96 -1.89 -1.95
C ARG A 324 -20.01 -3.20 -2.73
N LEU A 325 -19.83 -3.12 -4.05
CA LEU A 325 -19.77 -4.29 -4.93
C LEU A 325 -18.81 -5.37 -4.41
N VAL A 326 -17.58 -4.95 -4.06
CA VAL A 326 -16.52 -5.83 -3.55
C VAL A 326 -16.76 -6.34 -2.12
N GLU A 327 -17.66 -5.70 -1.36
CA GLU A 327 -18.01 -6.14 0.00
C GLU A 327 -19.04 -7.27 -0.02
N LEU A 328 -19.83 -7.37 -1.09
CA LEU A 328 -20.83 -8.42 -1.26
C LEU A 328 -20.29 -9.66 -1.98
N ALA A 329 -19.19 -9.53 -2.72
CA ALA A 329 -18.52 -10.65 -3.35
C ALA A 329 -17.84 -11.52 -2.29
N TRP A 330 -18.09 -12.82 -2.34
CA TRP A 330 -17.52 -13.79 -1.40
C TRP A 330 -15.99 -13.84 -1.48
N SER A 331 -15.34 -13.97 -0.32
CA SER A 331 -13.91 -14.16 -0.17
C SER A 331 -13.63 -15.38 0.71
N ASP A 332 -13.12 -16.46 0.09
CA ASP A 332 -12.75 -17.70 0.82
C ASP A 332 -11.72 -17.45 1.92
N ALA A 333 -10.73 -16.60 1.65
CA ALA A 333 -9.70 -16.24 2.61
C ALA A 333 -10.24 -15.53 3.86
N ARG A 334 -11.41 -14.90 3.77
CA ARG A 334 -12.03 -14.13 4.87
C ARG A 334 -13.28 -14.75 5.42
N GLN A 335 -13.87 -15.72 4.70
CA GLN A 335 -15.18 -16.28 5.01
C GLN A 335 -16.23 -15.17 5.16
N LEU A 336 -16.24 -14.21 4.24
CA LEU A 336 -17.14 -13.05 4.24
C LEU A 336 -17.65 -12.76 2.82
N PRO A 337 -18.84 -12.15 2.67
CA PRO A 337 -19.75 -11.71 3.72
C PRO A 337 -20.59 -12.84 4.33
N VAL A 338 -21.04 -12.67 5.57
CA VAL A 338 -21.93 -13.63 6.27
C VAL A 338 -23.16 -12.95 6.83
N LEU A 339 -24.20 -13.74 7.04
CA LEU A 339 -25.41 -13.33 7.74
C LEU A 339 -25.42 -13.96 9.12
N ASP A 340 -25.82 -13.16 10.11
CA ASP A 340 -26.03 -13.57 11.49
C ASP A 340 -27.47 -13.24 11.90
N VAL A 341 -28.03 -14.05 12.80
CA VAL A 341 -29.38 -13.86 13.35
C VAL A 341 -29.30 -13.97 14.86
N ASP A 342 -29.66 -12.89 15.55
CA ASP A 342 -29.66 -12.87 17.01
C ASP A 342 -30.88 -13.60 17.60
N SER A 343 -30.91 -13.70 18.93
CA SER A 343 -32.01 -14.33 19.68
C SER A 343 -33.38 -13.67 19.47
N ASN A 344 -33.40 -12.42 19.00
CA ASN A 344 -34.63 -11.68 18.71
C ASN A 344 -35.06 -11.84 17.24
N GLY A 345 -34.37 -12.69 16.47
CA GLY A 345 -34.61 -12.87 15.04
C GLY A 345 -34.13 -11.70 14.18
N CYS A 346 -33.28 -10.81 14.70
CA CYS A 346 -32.76 -9.67 13.95
C CYS A 346 -31.58 -10.10 13.07
N TRP A 347 -31.69 -9.85 11.77
CA TRP A 347 -30.66 -10.22 10.79
C TRP A 347 -29.61 -9.14 10.65
N THR A 348 -28.34 -9.54 10.70
CA THR A 348 -27.19 -8.67 10.50
C THR A 348 -26.31 -9.19 9.38
N LEU A 349 -25.98 -8.31 8.42
CA LEU A 349 -24.99 -8.58 7.38
C LEU A 349 -23.61 -8.10 7.83
N HIS A 350 -22.66 -9.02 7.90
CA HIS A 350 -21.27 -8.73 8.21
C HIS A 350 -20.44 -8.65 6.93
N VAL A 351 -19.75 -7.52 6.73
CA VAL A 351 -18.88 -7.28 5.57
C VAL A 351 -17.52 -6.74 6.00
N CYS A 352 -16.54 -6.83 5.11
CA CYS A 352 -15.20 -6.26 5.31
C CYS A 352 -14.91 -5.18 4.27
N GLY A 353 -14.82 -3.93 4.72
CA GLY A 353 -14.65 -2.76 3.86
C GLY A 353 -13.19 -2.40 3.55
N LYS A 354 -13.01 -1.24 2.92
CA LYS A 354 -11.69 -0.70 2.56
C LYS A 354 -10.79 -0.60 3.80
N GLY A 355 -9.58 -1.13 3.70
CA GLY A 355 -8.61 -1.16 4.80
C GLY A 355 -8.84 -2.30 5.79
N GLN A 356 -9.55 -3.36 5.39
CA GLN A 356 -9.85 -4.55 6.20
C GLN A 356 -10.69 -4.25 7.45
N LYS A 357 -11.54 -3.21 7.40
CA LYS A 357 -12.38 -2.83 8.53
C LYS A 357 -13.70 -3.60 8.49
N PRO A 358 -14.02 -4.42 9.50
CA PRO A 358 -15.31 -5.09 9.58
C PRO A 358 -16.44 -4.07 9.79
N ARG A 359 -17.62 -4.38 9.28
CA ARG A 359 -18.85 -3.61 9.43
C ARG A 359 -20.04 -4.55 9.56
N ALA A 360 -20.89 -4.30 10.55
CA ALA A 360 -22.17 -4.96 10.74
C ALA A 360 -23.30 -4.05 10.23
N ILE A 361 -24.27 -4.61 9.51
CA ILE A 361 -25.38 -3.87 8.90
C ILE A 361 -26.69 -4.58 9.23
N PRO A 362 -27.52 -4.01 10.11
CA PRO A 362 -28.86 -4.55 10.36
C PRO A 362 -29.69 -4.53 9.08
N LEU A 363 -30.35 -5.65 8.76
CA LEU A 363 -31.19 -5.80 7.58
C LEU A 363 -32.66 -5.61 7.92
N PRO A 364 -33.42 -4.79 7.17
CA PRO A 364 -34.85 -4.62 7.41
C PRO A 364 -35.63 -5.87 7.00
N ALA A 365 -36.81 -6.08 7.61
CA ALA A 365 -37.66 -7.26 7.40
C ALA A 365 -37.96 -7.54 5.91
N GLY A 366 -38.19 -6.50 5.10
CA GLY A 366 -38.42 -6.66 3.66
C GLY A 366 -37.21 -7.18 2.87
N CYS A 367 -35.99 -6.98 3.37
CA CYS A 367 -34.78 -7.60 2.81
C CYS A 367 -34.66 -9.05 3.29
N VAL A 368 -34.95 -9.30 4.57
CA VAL A 368 -34.89 -10.63 5.19
C VAL A 368 -35.82 -11.63 4.50
N SER A 369 -37.08 -11.27 4.25
CA SER A 369 -38.05 -12.16 3.59
C SER A 369 -37.60 -12.63 2.20
N ARG A 370 -36.92 -11.75 1.46
CA ARG A 370 -36.37 -12.05 0.13
C ARG A 370 -35.16 -12.98 0.22
N LEU A 371 -34.31 -12.79 1.25
CA LEU A 371 -33.19 -13.67 1.51
C LEU A 371 -33.65 -15.07 1.93
N GLN A 372 -34.64 -15.17 2.83
CA GLN A 372 -35.23 -16.45 3.23
C GLN A 372 -35.80 -17.21 2.03
N THR A 373 -36.56 -16.52 1.17
CA THR A 373 -37.12 -17.11 -0.06
C THR A 373 -36.03 -17.64 -0.99
N TYR A 374 -34.96 -16.86 -1.18
CA TYR A 374 -33.81 -17.28 -1.99
C TYR A 374 -33.13 -18.51 -1.39
N ARG A 375 -32.85 -18.49 -0.08
CA ARG A 375 -32.19 -19.59 0.64
C ARG A 375 -32.99 -20.89 0.52
N ARG A 376 -34.30 -20.86 0.78
CA ARG A 376 -35.20 -22.02 0.62
C ARG A 376 -35.13 -22.60 -0.79
N LEU A 377 -35.23 -21.76 -1.82
CA LEU A 377 -35.17 -22.22 -3.22
C LEU A 377 -33.78 -22.76 -3.61
N ARG A 378 -32.71 -22.38 -2.89
CA ARG A 378 -31.38 -23.00 -3.05
C ARG A 378 -31.23 -24.33 -2.31
N GLY A 379 -32.18 -24.72 -1.48
CA GLY A 379 -32.05 -25.85 -0.57
C GLY A 379 -31.20 -25.55 0.67
N LEU A 380 -31.07 -24.27 1.04
CA LEU A 380 -30.46 -23.85 2.31
C LEU A 380 -31.54 -23.61 3.38
N PRO A 381 -31.22 -23.77 4.67
CA PRO A 381 -32.11 -23.38 5.76
C PRO A 381 -32.53 -21.91 5.63
N GLU A 382 -33.78 -21.59 5.91
CA GLU A 382 -34.29 -20.22 5.75
C GLU A 382 -33.55 -19.22 6.63
N GLN A 383 -33.18 -19.62 7.84
CA GLN A 383 -32.28 -18.87 8.72
C GLN A 383 -30.84 -19.40 8.56
N PRO A 384 -29.82 -18.55 8.54
CA PRO A 384 -28.44 -19.01 8.58
C PRO A 384 -28.17 -19.76 9.89
N GLU A 385 -27.51 -20.90 9.79
CA GLU A 385 -27.05 -21.63 10.96
C GLU A 385 -25.91 -20.86 11.66
N PRO A 386 -25.74 -21.00 12.98
CA PRO A 386 -24.59 -20.44 13.68
C PRO A 386 -23.29 -20.92 13.03
N SER A 387 -22.40 -19.98 12.69
CA SER A 387 -21.12 -20.25 12.00
C SER A 387 -21.26 -20.86 10.60
N GLU A 388 -22.36 -20.56 9.88
CA GLU A 388 -22.49 -20.95 8.47
C GLU A 388 -21.36 -20.35 7.61
N HIS A 389 -20.60 -21.23 6.94
CA HIS A 389 -19.51 -20.88 6.03
C HIS A 389 -19.92 -21.10 4.57
N VAL A 390 -20.99 -20.43 4.13
CA VAL A 390 -21.48 -20.50 2.76
C VAL A 390 -21.53 -19.12 2.12
N ALA A 391 -21.30 -19.06 0.82
CA ALA A 391 -21.41 -17.81 0.09
C ALA A 391 -22.85 -17.30 0.11
N LEU A 392 -23.02 -16.01 0.42
CA LEU A 392 -24.34 -15.39 0.48
C LEU A 392 -25.11 -15.45 -0.86
N VAL A 393 -24.40 -15.34 -1.98
CA VAL A 393 -24.98 -15.38 -3.33
C VAL A 393 -24.22 -16.37 -4.20
N HIS A 394 -24.96 -17.31 -4.79
CA HIS A 394 -24.40 -18.39 -5.59
C HIS A 394 -24.54 -18.17 -7.10
N GLY A 395 -23.59 -18.71 -7.86
CA GLY A 395 -23.70 -18.86 -9.30
C GLY A 395 -24.86 -19.79 -9.70
N LEU A 396 -25.30 -19.69 -10.96
CA LEU A 396 -26.31 -20.62 -11.51
C LEU A 396 -25.82 -22.06 -11.52
N LYS A 397 -24.54 -22.27 -11.85
CA LYS A 397 -23.90 -23.59 -11.90
C LYS A 397 -23.34 -24.05 -10.53
N GLY A 398 -23.77 -23.42 -9.44
CA GLY A 398 -23.14 -23.55 -8.13
C GLY A 398 -21.96 -22.60 -7.94
N GLY A 399 -21.22 -22.78 -6.84
CA GLY A 399 -20.13 -21.89 -6.44
C GLY A 399 -20.59 -20.46 -6.15
N THR A 400 -19.62 -19.56 -5.99
CA THR A 400 -19.85 -18.20 -5.46
C THR A 400 -20.01 -17.18 -6.60
N LEU A 401 -21.00 -16.29 -6.50
CA LEU A 401 -21.18 -15.24 -7.50
C LEU A 401 -20.17 -14.13 -7.25
N GLN A 402 -19.28 -13.93 -8.21
CA GLN A 402 -18.20 -12.94 -8.13
C GLN A 402 -18.67 -11.52 -8.48
N SER A 403 -17.79 -10.53 -8.22
CA SER A 403 -18.10 -9.10 -8.40
C SER A 403 -18.63 -8.75 -9.80
N SER A 404 -18.16 -9.40 -10.86
CA SER A 404 -18.67 -9.18 -12.22
C SER A 404 -20.12 -9.63 -12.36
N GLY A 405 -20.45 -10.83 -11.90
CA GLY A 405 -21.83 -11.35 -11.95
C GLY A 405 -22.80 -10.52 -11.10
N LEU A 406 -22.39 -10.06 -9.92
CA LEU A 406 -23.17 -9.14 -9.10
C LEU A 406 -23.42 -7.80 -9.82
N TYR A 407 -22.40 -7.28 -10.50
CA TYR A 407 -22.51 -6.05 -11.29
C TYR A 407 -23.49 -6.23 -12.46
N ASP A 408 -23.40 -7.35 -13.17
CA ASP A 408 -24.23 -7.66 -14.32
C ASP A 408 -25.71 -7.82 -13.94
N GLU A 409 -26.01 -8.49 -12.83
CA GLU A 409 -27.38 -8.62 -12.32
C GLU A 409 -28.02 -7.26 -12.01
N VAL A 410 -27.28 -6.37 -11.33
CA VAL A 410 -27.77 -5.01 -11.03
C VAL A 410 -27.89 -4.17 -12.30
N LYS A 411 -26.94 -4.28 -13.24
CA LYS A 411 -27.03 -3.59 -14.54
C LYS A 411 -28.21 -4.09 -15.37
N ALA A 412 -28.54 -5.38 -15.31
CA ALA A 412 -29.69 -5.93 -16.01
C ALA A 412 -30.99 -5.31 -15.50
N ILE A 413 -31.15 -5.17 -14.18
CA ILE A 413 -32.30 -4.48 -13.57
C ILE A 413 -32.39 -3.03 -14.04
N PHE A 414 -31.28 -2.28 -14.00
CA PHE A 414 -31.28 -0.90 -14.48
C PHE A 414 -31.64 -0.76 -15.96
N ARG A 415 -31.18 -1.68 -16.81
CA ARG A 415 -31.53 -1.68 -18.24
C ARG A 415 -33.00 -1.99 -18.47
N ALA A 416 -33.56 -2.95 -17.73
CA ALA A 416 -34.98 -3.31 -17.82
C ALA A 416 -35.87 -2.14 -17.36
N ALA A 417 -35.56 -1.54 -16.20
CA ALA A 417 -36.24 -0.33 -15.71
C ALA A 417 -36.16 0.83 -16.70
N ALA A 418 -34.97 1.05 -17.28
CA ALA A 418 -34.77 2.08 -18.29
C ALA A 418 -35.63 1.82 -19.53
N ALA A 419 -35.73 0.57 -20.00
CA ALA A 419 -36.53 0.23 -21.17
C ALA A 419 -38.03 0.51 -20.94
N ARG A 420 -38.55 0.25 -19.73
CA ARG A 420 -39.94 0.57 -19.38
C ARG A 420 -40.20 2.06 -19.21
N LEU A 421 -39.21 2.82 -18.73
CA LEU A 421 -39.32 4.26 -18.57
C LEU A 421 -39.06 5.04 -19.85
N ASP A 422 -38.34 4.48 -20.83
CA ASP A 422 -37.93 5.23 -22.03
C ASP A 422 -39.09 5.90 -22.79
N PRO A 423 -40.28 5.27 -22.93
CA PRO A 423 -41.41 5.91 -23.61
C PRO A 423 -42.03 7.09 -22.83
N THR A 424 -41.91 7.13 -21.50
CA THR A 424 -42.62 8.08 -20.63
C THR A 424 -41.70 9.11 -19.96
N ASP A 425 -40.47 8.72 -19.65
CA ASP A 425 -39.42 9.54 -19.04
C ASP A 425 -38.02 9.16 -19.60
N PRO A 426 -37.71 9.56 -20.85
CA PRO A 426 -36.40 9.32 -21.48
C PRO A 426 -35.20 9.81 -20.64
N PRO A 427 -35.25 10.98 -19.97
CA PRO A 427 -34.17 11.44 -19.09
C PRO A 427 -33.86 10.46 -17.94
N SER A 428 -34.89 9.92 -17.26
CA SER A 428 -34.68 8.91 -16.23
C SER A 428 -34.16 7.60 -16.80
N ALA A 429 -34.66 7.18 -17.96
CA ALA A 429 -34.14 5.99 -18.65
C ALA A 429 -32.64 6.14 -18.99
N ALA A 430 -32.22 7.28 -19.53
CA ALA A 430 -30.81 7.58 -19.79
C ALA A 430 -29.95 7.56 -18.51
N THR A 431 -30.49 8.07 -17.41
CA THR A 431 -29.83 8.02 -16.09
C THR A 431 -29.60 6.58 -15.63
N LEU A 432 -30.64 5.74 -15.69
CA LEU A 432 -30.56 4.32 -15.31
C LEU A 432 -29.60 3.53 -16.21
N ARG A 433 -29.60 3.77 -17.53
CA ARG A 433 -28.62 3.16 -18.45
C ARG A 433 -27.17 3.40 -18.03
N ARG A 434 -26.88 4.58 -17.45
CA ARG A 434 -25.53 4.97 -16.95
C ARG A 434 -25.27 4.54 -15.50
N ALA A 435 -26.31 4.21 -14.74
CA ALA A 435 -26.19 3.85 -13.34
C ALA A 435 -25.34 2.58 -13.13
N SER A 436 -24.69 2.50 -11.97
CA SER A 436 -23.89 1.35 -11.55
C SER A 436 -24.26 0.97 -10.11
N PRO A 437 -23.88 -0.22 -9.60
CA PRO A 437 -24.22 -0.65 -8.24
C PRO A 437 -23.82 0.37 -7.16
N HIS A 438 -22.77 1.17 -7.39
CA HIS A 438 -22.36 2.21 -6.45
C HIS A 438 -23.40 3.32 -6.27
N TRP A 439 -24.26 3.56 -7.25
CA TRP A 439 -25.35 4.54 -7.15
C TRP A 439 -26.41 4.11 -6.13
N LEU A 440 -26.63 2.80 -5.94
CA LEU A 440 -27.53 2.28 -4.89
C LEU A 440 -26.98 2.57 -3.49
N ARG A 441 -25.66 2.55 -3.33
CA ARG A 441 -25.04 2.97 -2.08
C ARG A 441 -25.21 4.47 -1.82
N HIS A 442 -25.12 5.31 -2.86
CA HIS A 442 -25.45 6.73 -2.74
C HIS A 442 -26.92 6.96 -2.38
N ALA A 443 -27.83 6.18 -2.99
CA ALA A 443 -29.25 6.19 -2.64
C ALA A 443 -29.48 5.80 -1.17
N TYR A 444 -28.87 4.70 -0.71
CA TYR A 444 -28.95 4.29 0.70
C TYR A 444 -28.43 5.38 1.65
N ALA A 445 -27.28 5.99 1.34
CA ALA A 445 -26.73 7.09 2.13
C ALA A 445 -27.66 8.32 2.16
N ARG A 446 -28.29 8.67 1.03
CA ARG A 446 -29.31 9.72 0.98
C ARG A 446 -30.50 9.38 1.84
N THR A 447 -31.01 8.15 1.76
CA THR A 447 -32.15 7.72 2.56
C THR A 447 -31.85 7.83 4.04
N LEU A 448 -30.67 7.42 4.49
CA LEU A 448 -30.29 7.59 5.89
C LEU A 448 -30.17 9.08 6.28
N VAL A 449 -29.37 9.86 5.55
CA VAL A 449 -28.97 11.21 5.98
C VAL A 449 -30.04 12.26 5.70
N VAL A 450 -30.66 12.21 4.52
CA VAL A 450 -31.60 13.23 4.04
C VAL A 450 -33.04 12.82 4.36
N ASP A 451 -33.46 11.64 3.88
CA ASP A 451 -34.88 11.26 3.91
C ASP A 451 -35.31 10.82 5.32
N ARG A 452 -34.41 10.19 6.09
CA ARG A 452 -34.68 9.66 7.45
C ARG A 452 -33.93 10.40 8.56
N GLN A 453 -33.11 11.39 8.23
CA GLN A 453 -32.41 12.26 9.18
C GLN A 453 -31.64 11.49 10.27
N VAL A 454 -31.09 10.33 9.92
CA VAL A 454 -30.30 9.49 10.81
C VAL A 454 -29.06 10.27 11.26
N PRO A 455 -28.74 10.29 12.57
CA PRO A 455 -27.56 10.98 13.08
C PRO A 455 -26.29 10.62 12.30
N LEU A 456 -25.50 11.63 11.92
CA LEU A 456 -24.32 11.44 11.06
C LEU A 456 -23.34 10.37 11.58
N PRO A 457 -23.07 10.22 12.90
CA PRO A 457 -22.23 9.14 13.40
C PRO A 457 -22.81 7.74 13.12
N ALA A 458 -24.12 7.55 13.29
CA ALA A 458 -24.79 6.29 13.00
C ALA A 458 -24.79 6.00 11.49
N ALA A 459 -25.11 6.99 10.66
CA ALA A 459 -25.02 6.86 9.20
C ALA A 459 -23.59 6.58 8.74
N GLN A 460 -22.57 7.18 9.37
CA GLN A 460 -21.16 6.91 9.08
C GLN A 460 -20.79 5.46 9.41
N ALA A 461 -21.23 4.93 10.55
CA ALA A 461 -21.00 3.54 10.96
C ALA A 461 -21.65 2.56 9.97
N LEU A 462 -22.94 2.76 9.66
CA LEU A 462 -23.67 1.96 8.66
C LEU A 462 -23.06 2.06 7.26
N LEU A 463 -22.47 3.19 6.89
CA LEU A 463 -21.73 3.36 5.64
C LEU A 463 -20.28 2.88 5.75
N GLY A 464 -19.68 2.69 6.93
CA GLY A 464 -18.25 2.38 7.05
C GLY A 464 -17.36 3.42 6.36
N HIS A 465 -17.68 4.71 6.53
CA HIS A 465 -16.84 5.81 6.06
C HIS A 465 -15.74 6.11 7.09
N ALA A 466 -14.51 6.30 6.61
CA ALA A 466 -13.37 6.63 7.48
C ALA A 466 -13.42 8.06 8.03
N SER A 467 -14.15 8.96 7.38
CA SER A 467 -14.33 10.35 7.79
C SER A 467 -15.81 10.71 7.78
N ILE A 468 -16.25 11.40 8.83
CA ILE A 468 -17.61 11.95 8.93
C ILE A 468 -17.89 12.95 7.80
N GLN A 469 -16.88 13.65 7.28
CA GLN A 469 -17.05 14.59 6.17
C GLN A 469 -17.58 13.92 4.90
N THR A 470 -17.22 12.65 4.66
CA THR A 470 -17.75 11.88 3.52
C THR A 470 -19.26 11.60 3.68
N THR A 471 -19.73 11.43 4.92
CA THR A 471 -21.15 11.25 5.24
C THR A 471 -21.90 12.59 5.25
N ALA A 472 -21.28 13.63 5.81
CA ALA A 472 -21.83 14.99 5.82
C ALA A 472 -22.05 15.54 4.39
N GLY A 473 -21.29 15.07 3.41
CA GLY A 473 -21.48 15.44 2.00
C GLY A 473 -22.86 15.11 1.40
N TYR A 474 -23.63 14.20 2.02
CA TYR A 474 -25.02 13.93 1.63
C TYR A 474 -26.00 14.94 2.24
N ALA A 475 -25.63 15.58 3.35
CA ALA A 475 -26.42 16.63 3.98
C ALA A 475 -26.21 17.95 3.22
N LYS A 476 -26.83 18.06 2.05
CA LYS A 476 -27.04 19.38 1.43
C LYS A 476 -28.36 19.92 1.93
N THR A 477 -28.28 20.76 2.95
CA THR A 477 -29.45 21.47 3.47
C THR A 477 -29.60 22.77 2.70
N ASP A 478 -30.72 22.94 1.98
CA ASP A 478 -31.09 24.25 1.45
C ASP A 478 -31.74 25.11 2.55
N LEU A 479 -31.91 26.41 2.28
CA LEU A 479 -32.43 27.36 3.27
C LEU A 479 -33.86 27.01 3.73
N SER A 480 -34.69 26.44 2.85
CA SER A 480 -36.03 25.96 3.19
C SER A 480 -36.00 24.81 4.19
N GLN A 481 -35.09 23.85 4.01
CA GLN A 481 -34.92 22.76 4.96
C GLN A 481 -34.37 23.25 6.30
N LEU A 482 -33.43 24.20 6.28
CA LEU A 482 -32.93 24.82 7.52
C LEU A 482 -34.06 25.50 8.29
N ARG A 483 -34.96 26.20 7.59
CA ARG A 483 -36.12 26.84 8.22
C ARG A 483 -37.05 25.82 8.86
N ALA A 484 -37.42 24.76 8.12
CA ALA A 484 -38.23 23.67 8.66
C ALA A 484 -37.57 22.90 9.82
N PHE A 485 -36.24 22.92 9.94
CA PHE A 485 -35.55 22.38 11.11
C PHE A 485 -35.64 23.32 12.31
N VAL A 486 -35.45 24.63 12.11
CA VAL A 486 -35.57 25.63 13.17
C VAL A 486 -37.00 25.67 13.69
N ASP A 487 -37.99 25.73 12.80
CA ASP A 487 -39.41 25.74 13.15
C ASP A 487 -39.73 24.49 13.99
N ARG A 488 -39.44 23.27 13.52
CA ARG A 488 -39.67 22.04 14.32
C ARG A 488 -38.90 21.94 15.64
N ALA A 489 -37.75 22.60 15.76
CA ALA A 489 -36.91 22.51 16.95
C ALA A 489 -37.35 23.48 18.06
N PHE A 490 -38.04 24.55 17.69
CA PHE A 490 -38.46 25.62 18.59
C PHE A 490 -39.96 25.92 18.53
N ASP A 491 -40.74 25.19 17.73
CA ASP A 491 -42.19 25.13 17.82
C ASP A 491 -42.54 24.54 19.18
N THR A 492 -42.92 25.42 20.09
CA THR A 492 -43.61 25.10 21.32
C THR A 492 -45.04 24.68 20.98
N ASP A 493 -45.26 23.37 20.85
CA ASP A 493 -46.56 22.76 21.13
C ASP A 493 -46.86 22.81 22.64
#